data_AF-A0A2G5VNR6-F1
#
_entry.id   AF-A0A2G5VNR6-F1
#
_cell.length_a   1.000
_cell.length_b   1.000
_cell.length_c   1.000
_cell.angle_alpha   90.00
_cell.angle_beta   90.00
_cell.angle_gamma   90.00
#
_symmetry.space_group_name_H-M   'P 1'
#
loop_
_entity.id
_entity.type
_entity.pdbx_description
1 polymer ?
#
loop_
_entity_poly.entity_id
_entity_poly.type
_entity_poly.pdbx_seq_one_letter_code
_entity_poly.pdbx_strand_id
1 'polypeptide(L)'
;MTIALLNFPSDLLGEVFKLCNPFELYLMSKCSKRARRSVTLGGTRHWKISYYESKNIWVRCGEDEYLFKHTTNPHELYKTEIYPFASSGLSMFLDISDSGDPNLFTYLLDTFKITIVDFLDNDEQNMVFFRQLARIVIDRNMEIERVILNDTMNTKDVMDFMPLIHEMNITRKFSCFQAFPPNFQHQLTQYPNKIYISQSF
;
A
#
# COMPACT_ATOMS: atom_id res chain seq x y z
N MET A 1 -20.28 -23.87 1.85
CA MET A 1 -20.98 -23.34 0.68
C MET A 1 -19.99 -23.29 -0.48
N THR A 2 -20.23 -24.03 -1.55
CA THR A 2 -19.39 -24.00 -2.77
C THR A 2 -19.87 -22.86 -3.67
N ILE A 3 -18.98 -21.92 -3.99
CA ILE A 3 -19.27 -20.86 -4.96
C ILE A 3 -19.24 -21.53 -6.34
N ALA A 4 -20.38 -21.53 -7.04
CA ALA A 4 -20.53 -22.22 -8.33
C ALA A 4 -19.44 -21.81 -9.35
N LEU A 5 -19.06 -20.53 -9.35
CA LEU A 5 -17.96 -19.99 -10.16
C LEU A 5 -16.66 -20.78 -9.96
N LEU A 6 -16.30 -21.12 -8.71
CA LEU A 6 -15.04 -21.82 -8.41
C LEU A 6 -15.02 -23.28 -8.86
N ASN A 7 -16.14 -23.83 -9.33
CA ASN A 7 -16.19 -25.17 -9.92
C ASN A 7 -15.79 -25.17 -11.40
N PHE A 8 -15.67 -24.00 -12.03
CA PHE A 8 -15.16 -23.92 -13.39
C PHE A 8 -13.68 -24.36 -13.45
N PRO A 9 -13.25 -24.89 -14.61
CA PRO A 9 -11.85 -25.11 -14.93
C PRO A 9 -10.98 -23.86 -14.68
N SER A 10 -9.72 -24.07 -14.28
CA SER A 10 -8.83 -22.99 -13.85
C SER A 10 -8.44 -22.02 -14.97
N ASP A 11 -8.38 -22.49 -16.20
CA ASP A 11 -8.22 -21.70 -17.42
C ASP A 11 -9.40 -20.73 -17.62
N LEU A 12 -10.64 -21.24 -17.56
CA LEU A 12 -11.83 -20.40 -17.66
C LEU A 12 -11.92 -19.38 -16.51
N LEU A 13 -11.60 -19.80 -15.29
CA LEU A 13 -11.49 -18.90 -14.13
C LEU A 13 -10.44 -17.81 -14.35
N GLY A 14 -9.29 -18.17 -14.94
CA GLY A 14 -8.24 -17.23 -15.29
C GLY A 14 -8.73 -16.16 -16.26
N GLU A 15 -9.44 -16.56 -17.32
CA GLU A 15 -10.02 -15.61 -18.28
C GLU A 15 -11.06 -14.69 -17.64
N VAL A 16 -11.93 -15.21 -16.77
CA VAL A 16 -12.89 -14.38 -16.02
C VAL A 16 -12.17 -13.40 -15.10
N PHE A 17 -11.17 -13.87 -14.35
CA PHE A 17 -10.45 -13.02 -13.39
C PHE A 17 -9.52 -12.00 -14.06
N LYS A 18 -9.14 -12.17 -15.33
CA LYS A 18 -8.48 -11.11 -16.12
C LYS A 18 -9.37 -9.90 -16.35
N LEU A 19 -10.69 -10.10 -16.42
CA LEU A 19 -11.66 -9.04 -16.64
C LEU A 19 -12.04 -8.29 -15.35
N CYS A 20 -11.78 -8.89 -14.19
CA CYS A 20 -12.13 -8.28 -12.92
C CYS A 20 -11.14 -7.16 -12.51
N ASN A 21 -11.69 -6.13 -11.90
CA ASN A 21 -10.92 -5.07 -11.23
C ASN A 21 -10.55 -5.48 -9.79
N PRO A 22 -9.65 -4.73 -9.10
CA PRO A 22 -9.24 -5.02 -7.73
C PRO A 22 -10.37 -5.15 -6.72
N PHE A 23 -11.44 -4.37 -6.85
CA PHE A 23 -12.56 -4.41 -5.92
C PHE A 23 -13.35 -5.70 -6.04
N GLU A 24 -13.64 -6.13 -7.26
CA GLU A 24 -14.30 -7.41 -7.52
C GLU A 24 -13.42 -8.58 -7.04
N LEU A 25 -12.12 -8.53 -7.32
CA LEU A 25 -11.17 -9.56 -6.87
C LEU A 25 -11.02 -9.57 -5.34
N TYR A 26 -11.03 -8.40 -4.69
CA TYR A 26 -11.04 -8.28 -3.24
C TYR A 26 -12.29 -8.93 -2.65
N LEU A 27 -13.49 -8.56 -3.12
CA LEU A 27 -14.74 -9.17 -2.64
C LEU A 27 -14.74 -10.69 -2.84
N MET A 28 -14.31 -11.16 -4.01
CA MET A 28 -14.15 -12.60 -4.28
C MET A 28 -13.20 -13.27 -3.30
N SER A 29 -12.07 -12.63 -2.99
CA SER A 29 -11.09 -13.17 -2.05
C SER A 29 -11.63 -13.32 -0.62
N LYS A 30 -12.63 -12.52 -0.24
CA LYS A 30 -13.29 -12.60 1.07
C LYS A 30 -14.25 -13.78 1.18
N CYS A 31 -14.72 -14.36 0.07
CA CYS A 31 -15.71 -15.42 0.10
C CYS A 31 -15.16 -16.77 0.62
N SER A 32 -13.90 -17.10 0.32
CA SER A 32 -13.24 -18.32 0.85
C SER A 32 -11.73 -18.31 0.64
N LYS A 33 -11.00 -19.16 1.39
CA LYS A 33 -9.56 -19.40 1.16
C LYS A 33 -9.26 -19.88 -0.27
N ARG A 34 -10.15 -20.69 -0.86
CA ARG A 34 -10.03 -21.14 -2.26
C ARG A 34 -10.18 -19.96 -3.21
N ALA A 35 -11.21 -19.13 -3.04
CA ALA A 35 -11.44 -17.94 -3.86
C ALA A 35 -10.22 -17.00 -3.84
N ARG A 36 -9.68 -16.71 -2.64
CA ARG A 36 -8.47 -15.89 -2.49
C ARG A 36 -7.27 -16.44 -3.26
N ARG A 37 -7.03 -17.75 -3.18
CA ARG A 37 -5.93 -18.40 -3.93
C ARG A 37 -6.16 -18.36 -5.44
N SER A 38 -7.42 -18.38 -5.87
CA SER A 38 -7.75 -18.35 -7.29
C SER A 38 -7.64 -16.97 -7.91
N VAL A 39 -7.64 -15.86 -7.14
CA VAL A 39 -7.49 -14.49 -7.67
C VAL A 39 -6.28 -14.34 -8.60
N THR A 40 -5.18 -15.02 -8.29
CA THR A 40 -3.94 -14.97 -9.08
C THR A 40 -4.00 -15.74 -10.40
N LEU A 41 -5.07 -16.50 -10.66
CA LEU A 41 -5.27 -17.21 -11.93
C LEU A 41 -5.48 -16.23 -13.10
N GLY A 42 -5.88 -14.98 -12.81
CA GLY A 42 -5.95 -13.91 -13.80
C GLY A 42 -4.60 -13.48 -14.40
N GLY A 43 -3.50 -14.14 -14.02
CA GLY A 43 -2.15 -13.88 -14.52
C GLY A 43 -1.36 -12.86 -13.68
N THR A 44 -0.10 -12.67 -14.04
CA THR A 44 0.77 -11.66 -13.44
C THR A 44 0.36 -10.28 -13.94
N ARG A 45 -0.18 -9.47 -13.04
CA ARG A 45 -0.35 -8.04 -13.27
C ARG A 45 0.71 -7.32 -12.46
N HIS A 46 1.27 -6.25 -13.01
CA HIS A 46 2.28 -5.41 -12.33
C HIS A 46 1.59 -4.50 -11.31
N TRP A 47 0.88 -5.11 -10.37
CA TRP A 47 0.22 -4.43 -9.29
C TRP A 47 1.24 -3.69 -8.45
N LYS A 48 0.91 -2.47 -8.07
CA LYS A 48 1.63 -1.72 -7.05
C LYS A 48 0.66 -1.32 -5.95
N ILE A 49 1.18 -1.22 -4.74
CA ILE A 49 0.41 -0.71 -3.60
C ILE A 49 1.03 0.61 -3.15
N SER A 50 0.19 1.52 -2.69
CA SER A 50 0.63 2.74 -2.03
C SER A 50 -0.17 2.98 -0.76
N TYR A 51 0.46 3.65 0.18
CA TYR A 51 -0.19 4.17 1.37
C TYR A 51 0.18 5.66 1.49
N TYR A 52 -0.85 6.50 1.38
CA TYR A 52 -0.79 7.96 1.54
C TYR A 52 -2.20 8.56 1.62
N GLU A 53 -2.30 9.82 2.06
CA GLU A 53 -3.52 10.64 2.11
C GLU A 53 -4.67 10.05 2.95
N SER A 54 -4.78 10.46 4.21
CA SER A 54 -5.84 10.11 5.16
C SER A 54 -6.17 8.61 5.23
N LYS A 55 -5.17 7.78 5.51
CA LYS A 55 -5.30 6.34 5.84
C LYS A 55 -5.82 5.49 4.69
N ASN A 56 -5.66 5.97 3.47
CA ASN A 56 -6.08 5.31 2.26
C ASN A 56 -5.03 4.31 1.77
N ILE A 57 -5.49 3.18 1.25
CA ILE A 57 -4.62 2.22 0.56
C ILE A 57 -4.98 2.24 -0.92
N TRP A 58 -3.99 2.56 -1.75
CA TRP A 58 -4.15 2.58 -3.19
C TRP A 58 -3.56 1.32 -3.80
N VAL A 59 -4.27 0.74 -4.77
CA VAL A 59 -3.76 -0.34 -5.61
C VAL A 59 -3.79 0.13 -7.05
N ARG A 60 -2.61 0.15 -7.70
CA ARG A 60 -2.47 0.54 -9.11
C ARG A 60 -2.26 -0.67 -10.00
N CYS A 61 -2.85 -0.66 -11.19
CA CYS A 61 -2.67 -1.65 -12.25
C CYS A 61 -2.51 -0.97 -13.61
N GLY A 62 -1.27 -0.86 -14.09
CA GLY A 62 -1.01 -0.03 -15.26
C GLY A 62 -1.38 1.42 -14.95
N GLU A 63 -2.32 1.97 -15.73
CA GLU A 63 -2.81 3.36 -15.58
C GLU A 63 -4.02 3.48 -14.64
N ASP A 64 -4.64 2.36 -14.24
CA ASP A 64 -5.83 2.37 -13.39
C ASP A 64 -5.45 2.40 -11.91
N GLU A 65 -6.13 3.24 -11.14
CA GLU A 65 -5.94 3.38 -9.70
C GLU A 65 -7.23 3.05 -8.93
N TYR A 66 -7.08 2.28 -7.87
CA TYR A 66 -8.18 1.82 -7.04
C TYR A 66 -7.92 2.15 -5.58
N LEU A 67 -8.81 2.95 -5.01
CA LEU A 67 -8.70 3.46 -3.66
C LEU A 67 -9.52 2.61 -2.68
N PHE A 68 -8.87 2.01 -1.69
CA PHE A 68 -9.54 1.43 -0.52
C PHE A 68 -9.60 2.48 0.59
N LYS A 69 -10.81 2.99 0.83
CA LYS A 69 -11.08 4.13 1.71
C LYS A 69 -11.72 3.70 3.01
N HIS A 70 -11.30 4.32 4.11
CA HIS A 70 -11.91 4.08 5.41
C HIS A 70 -13.35 4.63 5.48
N THR A 71 -14.28 3.88 6.09
CA THR A 71 -15.57 4.37 6.57
C THR A 71 -15.94 3.72 7.91
N THR A 72 -16.61 4.47 8.78
CA THR A 72 -17.30 3.94 9.97
C THR A 72 -18.80 3.77 9.73
N ASN A 73 -19.32 4.22 8.58
CA ASN A 73 -20.73 4.11 8.24
C ASN A 73 -21.03 2.72 7.67
N PRO A 74 -21.79 1.86 8.37
CA PRO A 74 -22.09 0.51 7.89
C PRO A 74 -22.90 0.52 6.59
N HIS A 75 -23.62 1.61 6.28
CA HIS A 75 -24.37 1.75 5.03
C HIS A 75 -23.50 2.10 3.83
N GLU A 76 -22.24 2.47 4.04
CA GLU A 76 -21.27 2.75 2.97
C GLU A 76 -20.37 1.57 2.66
N LEU A 77 -20.31 0.58 3.55
CA LEU A 77 -19.41 -0.55 3.40
C LEU A 77 -19.57 -1.24 2.04
N TYR A 78 -18.45 -1.40 1.33
CA TYR A 78 -18.32 -1.95 -0.02
C TYR A 78 -18.98 -1.14 -1.14
N LYS A 79 -19.59 0.03 -0.86
CA LYS A 79 -20.00 0.94 -1.92
C LYS A 79 -18.78 1.41 -2.69
N THR A 80 -19.00 1.61 -3.99
CA THR A 80 -18.00 2.20 -4.87
C THR A 80 -18.46 3.58 -5.32
N GLU A 81 -17.53 4.52 -5.38
CA GLU A 81 -17.77 5.88 -5.87
C GLU A 81 -16.64 6.31 -6.80
N ILE A 82 -16.94 7.26 -7.68
CA ILE A 82 -15.92 7.92 -8.49
C ILE A 82 -15.17 8.89 -7.56
N TYR A 83 -13.85 8.75 -7.49
CA TYR A 83 -13.02 9.63 -6.68
C TYR A 83 -12.64 10.89 -7.49
N PRO A 84 -13.08 12.09 -7.08
CA PRO A 84 -13.01 13.29 -7.93
C PRO A 84 -11.60 13.84 -8.15
N PHE A 85 -10.60 13.40 -7.38
CA PHE A 85 -9.22 13.92 -7.45
C PHE A 85 -8.23 12.98 -8.14
N ALA A 86 -8.66 11.78 -8.53
CA ALA A 86 -7.86 10.88 -9.35
C ALA A 86 -8.37 10.93 -10.79
N SER A 87 -7.45 10.98 -11.76
CA SER A 87 -7.76 11.05 -13.20
C SER A 87 -8.61 9.88 -13.73
N SER A 88 -8.76 8.81 -12.95
CA SER A 88 -9.56 7.62 -13.28
C SER A 88 -9.98 6.79 -12.03
N GLY A 89 -9.79 7.32 -10.83
CA GLY A 89 -9.83 6.49 -9.62
C GLY A 89 -11.23 6.12 -9.17
N LEU A 90 -11.51 4.82 -9.06
CA LEU A 90 -12.66 4.33 -8.30
C LEU A 90 -12.22 4.14 -6.84
N SER A 91 -13.10 4.44 -5.89
CA SER A 91 -12.90 4.09 -4.50
C SER A 91 -13.88 3.02 -4.05
N MET A 92 -13.48 2.24 -3.04
CA MET A 92 -14.33 1.31 -2.31
C MET A 92 -14.17 1.58 -0.81
N PHE A 93 -15.29 1.72 -0.12
CA PHE A 93 -15.30 1.93 1.31
C PHE A 93 -15.16 0.63 2.09
N LEU A 94 -14.26 0.61 3.07
CA LEU A 94 -13.98 -0.49 3.96
C LEU A 94 -13.97 -0.03 5.42
N ASP A 95 -14.31 -0.95 6.32
CA ASP A 95 -14.11 -0.80 7.76
C ASP A 95 -12.62 -1.03 8.06
N ILE A 96 -11.86 0.06 7.97
CA ILE A 96 -10.43 0.14 8.30
C ILE A 96 -10.34 0.73 9.70
N SER A 97 -9.36 0.36 10.52
CA SER A 97 -9.24 1.03 11.82
C SER A 97 -8.83 2.50 11.68
N ASP A 98 -9.25 3.37 12.61
CA ASP A 98 -8.87 4.78 12.63
C ASP A 98 -7.35 5.00 12.70
N SER A 99 -6.57 4.02 13.13
CA SER A 99 -5.11 4.09 13.17
C SER A 99 -4.44 3.49 11.92
N GLY A 100 -5.23 3.16 10.89
CA GLY A 100 -4.84 2.37 9.73
C GLY A 100 -4.99 0.87 9.99
N ASP A 101 -4.91 0.03 8.95
CA ASP A 101 -4.97 -1.43 9.10
C ASP A 101 -3.80 -2.12 8.39
N PRO A 102 -2.72 -2.49 9.13
CA PRO A 102 -1.59 -3.21 8.54
C PRO A 102 -2.00 -4.61 8.07
N ASN A 103 -3.09 -5.17 8.62
CA ASN A 103 -3.61 -6.46 8.19
C ASN A 103 -4.30 -6.34 6.84
N LEU A 104 -5.03 -5.26 6.57
CA LEU A 104 -5.59 -5.01 5.24
C LEU A 104 -4.45 -4.81 4.22
N PHE A 105 -3.44 -4.01 4.54
CA PHE A 105 -2.27 -3.84 3.68
C PHE A 105 -1.63 -5.19 3.33
N THR A 106 -1.31 -5.99 4.36
CA THR A 106 -0.76 -7.35 4.21
C THR A 106 -1.70 -8.27 3.43
N TYR A 107 -3.01 -8.16 3.67
CA TYR A 107 -4.02 -8.96 3.00
C TYR A 107 -4.03 -8.69 1.50
N LEU A 108 -3.97 -7.42 1.09
CA LEU A 108 -3.94 -7.01 -0.31
C LEU A 108 -2.63 -7.44 -0.99
N LEU A 109 -1.48 -7.26 -0.31
CA LEU A 109 -0.19 -7.78 -0.79
C LEU A 109 -0.26 -9.27 -1.14
N ASP A 110 -0.76 -10.07 -0.20
CA ASP A 110 -0.85 -11.51 -0.33
C ASP A 110 -1.85 -11.99 -1.38
N THR A 111 -2.96 -11.25 -1.51
CA THR A 111 -4.08 -11.59 -2.40
C THR A 111 -3.74 -11.28 -3.85
N PHE A 112 -3.16 -10.12 -4.09
CA PHE A 112 -2.79 -9.68 -5.44
C PHE A 112 -1.34 -10.02 -5.81
N LYS A 113 -0.57 -10.62 -4.89
CA LYS A 113 0.85 -10.94 -5.07
C LYS A 113 1.68 -9.73 -5.46
N ILE A 114 1.40 -8.61 -4.78
CA ILE A 114 2.11 -7.35 -4.98
C ILE A 114 3.52 -7.51 -4.40
N THR A 115 4.53 -7.17 -5.21
CA THR A 115 5.95 -7.19 -4.81
C THR A 115 6.58 -5.80 -4.80
N ILE A 116 5.89 -4.79 -5.35
CA ILE A 116 6.37 -3.41 -5.47
C ILE A 116 5.42 -2.49 -4.71
N VAL A 117 5.99 -1.71 -3.80
CA VAL A 117 5.32 -0.59 -3.17
C VAL A 117 5.64 0.68 -3.97
N ASP A 118 4.64 1.32 -4.56
CA ASP A 118 4.84 2.52 -5.37
C ASP A 118 5.16 3.74 -4.50
N PHE A 119 4.47 3.89 -3.38
CA PHE A 119 4.60 5.06 -2.52
C PHE A 119 4.23 4.74 -1.07
N LEU A 120 5.10 5.15 -0.14
CA LEU A 120 4.81 5.18 1.29
C LEU A 120 5.07 6.57 1.84
N ASP A 121 4.17 7.04 2.70
CA ASP A 121 4.45 8.17 3.57
C ASP A 121 4.00 7.93 5.02
N ASN A 122 4.39 8.86 5.89
CA ASN A 122 3.86 8.99 7.24
C ASN A 122 2.64 9.93 7.24
N ASP A 123 1.62 9.59 6.44
CA ASP A 123 0.34 10.28 6.36
C ASP A 123 -0.21 10.73 7.72
N GLU A 124 -0.76 11.95 7.77
CA GLU A 124 -1.22 12.63 8.99
C GLU A 124 -0.22 12.55 10.18
N GLN A 125 1.08 12.49 9.89
CA GLN A 125 2.16 12.37 10.88
C GLN A 125 2.09 11.07 11.70
N ASN A 126 1.41 10.03 11.20
CA ASN A 126 1.27 8.75 11.89
C ASN A 126 2.52 7.87 11.73
N MET A 127 3.56 8.19 12.48
CA MET A 127 4.81 7.44 12.49
C MET A 127 4.66 6.01 13.00
N VAL A 128 3.68 5.74 13.88
CA VAL A 128 3.44 4.38 14.40
C VAL A 128 3.04 3.45 13.26
N PHE A 129 2.08 3.89 12.44
CA PHE A 129 1.60 3.10 11.32
C PHE A 129 2.64 2.98 10.21
N PHE A 130 3.35 4.08 9.88
CA PHE A 130 4.47 4.03 8.96
C PHE A 130 5.51 2.97 9.38
N ARG A 131 5.89 2.92 10.66
CA ARG A 131 6.84 1.91 11.18
C ARG A 131 6.31 0.47 11.04
N GLN A 132 5.00 0.26 11.18
CA GLN A 132 4.40 -1.06 10.97
C GLN A 132 4.48 -1.48 9.51
N LEU A 133 4.11 -0.59 8.58
CA LEU A 133 4.23 -0.85 7.14
C LEU A 133 5.69 -1.05 6.73
N ALA A 134 6.60 -0.22 7.25
CA ALA A 134 8.03 -0.30 7.04
C ALA A 134 8.57 -1.71 7.35
N ARG A 135 8.21 -2.26 8.51
CA ARG A 135 8.62 -3.62 8.88
C ARG A 135 8.05 -4.67 7.92
N ILE A 136 6.77 -4.54 7.56
CA ILE A 136 6.14 -5.47 6.60
C ILE A 136 6.88 -5.48 5.26
N VAL A 137 7.28 -4.31 4.74
CA VAL A 137 7.97 -4.23 3.44
C VAL A 137 9.43 -4.69 3.54
N ILE A 138 10.12 -4.41 4.65
CA ILE A 138 11.48 -4.89 4.93
C ILE A 138 11.50 -6.43 5.07
N ASP A 139 10.62 -6.99 5.90
CA ASP A 139 10.53 -8.43 6.17
C ASP A 139 10.24 -9.24 4.89
N ARG A 140 9.56 -8.61 3.93
CA ARG A 140 9.21 -9.20 2.64
C ARG A 140 10.22 -8.88 1.53
N ASN A 141 11.27 -8.12 1.84
CA ASN A 141 12.27 -7.64 0.88
C ASN A 141 11.64 -7.00 -0.37
N MET A 142 10.63 -6.16 -0.15
CA MET A 142 9.90 -5.52 -1.24
C MET A 142 10.69 -4.37 -1.86
N GLU A 143 10.53 -4.18 -3.17
CA GLU A 143 10.95 -2.94 -3.81
C GLU A 143 9.99 -1.81 -3.41
N ILE A 144 10.55 -0.65 -3.06
CA ILE A 144 9.79 0.56 -2.75
C ILE A 144 10.22 1.64 -3.70
N GLU A 145 9.34 2.12 -4.57
CA GLU A 145 9.71 3.14 -5.52
C GLU A 145 9.92 4.49 -4.82
N ARG A 146 9.03 4.87 -3.91
CA ARG A 146 9.06 6.20 -3.29
C ARG A 146 8.71 6.17 -1.81
N VAL A 147 9.47 6.93 -1.02
CA VAL A 147 9.18 7.18 0.39
C VAL A 147 9.20 8.69 0.66
N ILE A 148 8.18 9.19 1.34
CA ILE A 148 8.12 10.57 1.84
C ILE A 148 7.91 10.57 3.35
N LEU A 149 8.77 11.31 4.06
CA LEU A 149 8.61 11.57 5.48
C LEU A 149 8.29 13.04 5.68
N ASN A 150 7.03 13.33 5.92
CA ASN A 150 6.52 14.63 6.32
C ASN A 150 7.02 15.01 7.71
N ASP A 151 7.12 16.32 7.95
CA ASP A 151 7.55 16.85 9.24
C ASP A 151 6.53 16.53 10.33
N THR A 152 6.96 15.86 11.40
CA THR A 152 6.13 15.53 12.57
C THR A 152 6.30 16.54 13.71
N MET A 153 7.14 17.57 13.54
CA MET A 153 7.54 18.55 14.56
C MET A 153 8.26 17.94 15.78
N ASN A 154 8.58 16.64 15.75
CA ASN A 154 9.20 15.91 16.84
C ASN A 154 10.53 15.27 16.37
N THR A 155 11.64 15.93 16.68
CA THR A 155 12.99 15.50 16.28
C THR A 155 13.42 14.15 16.84
N LYS A 156 12.73 13.62 17.87
CA LYS A 156 12.99 12.27 18.38
C LYS A 156 12.59 11.19 17.38
N ASP A 157 11.58 11.44 16.55
CA ASP A 157 11.10 10.44 15.59
C ASP A 157 12.17 10.10 14.54
N VAL A 158 13.04 11.07 14.19
CA VAL A 158 14.17 10.89 13.27
C VAL A 158 15.10 9.76 13.65
N MET A 159 15.45 9.68 14.94
CA MET A 159 16.33 8.63 15.43
C MET A 159 15.68 7.25 15.33
N ASP A 160 14.34 7.18 15.39
CA ASP A 160 13.60 5.93 15.39
C ASP A 160 13.32 5.38 13.99
N PHE A 161 13.12 6.24 12.98
CA PHE A 161 12.81 5.76 11.61
C PHE A 161 14.01 5.64 10.68
N MET A 162 15.09 6.41 10.90
CA MET A 162 16.25 6.35 9.99
C MET A 162 16.87 4.95 9.87
N PRO A 163 16.95 4.12 10.94
CA PRO A 163 17.34 2.72 10.81
C PRO A 163 16.42 1.93 9.87
N LEU A 164 15.10 2.17 9.91
CA LEU A 164 14.16 1.49 8.99
C LEU A 164 14.39 1.94 7.54
N ILE A 165 14.59 3.24 7.31
CA ILE A 165 14.88 3.77 5.97
C ILE A 165 16.14 3.13 5.36
N HIS A 166 17.13 2.85 6.20
CA HIS A 166 18.36 2.18 5.78
C HIS A 166 18.15 0.74 5.33
N GLU A 167 17.22 0.02 5.96
CA GLU A 167 16.89 -1.37 5.64
C GLU A 167 15.91 -1.49 4.46
N MET A 168 15.19 -0.41 4.14
CA MET A 168 14.27 -0.36 3.01
C MET A 168 14.99 -0.37 1.66
N ASN A 169 14.53 -1.22 0.74
CA ASN A 169 14.97 -1.22 -0.66
C ASN A 169 14.25 -0.11 -1.46
N ILE A 170 14.66 1.14 -1.26
CA ILE A 170 14.08 2.31 -1.94
C ILE A 170 14.80 2.53 -3.28
N THR A 171 14.08 2.43 -4.41
CA THR A 171 14.70 2.43 -5.74
C THR A 171 14.63 3.76 -6.47
N ARG A 172 13.56 4.57 -6.31
CA ARG A 172 13.41 5.82 -7.08
C ARG A 172 13.64 7.08 -6.27
N LYS A 173 12.88 7.31 -5.20
CA LYS A 173 12.92 8.61 -4.49
C LYS A 173 12.74 8.47 -2.98
N PHE A 174 13.62 9.11 -2.23
CA PHE A 174 13.44 9.37 -0.81
C PHE A 174 13.33 10.88 -0.58
N SER A 175 12.28 11.31 0.14
CA SER A 175 12.13 12.68 0.62
C SER A 175 11.94 12.71 2.12
N CYS A 176 12.72 13.52 2.81
CA CYS A 176 12.58 13.77 4.24
C CYS A 176 12.40 15.27 4.49
N PHE A 177 11.29 15.61 5.13
CA PHE A 177 10.95 16.96 5.52
C PHE A 177 11.18 17.26 7.01
N GLN A 178 11.56 16.24 7.80
CA GLN A 178 11.82 16.40 9.23
C GLN A 178 13.15 17.11 9.52
N ALA A 179 13.14 17.88 10.61
CA ALA A 179 14.32 18.48 11.19
C ALA A 179 15.24 17.42 11.81
N PHE A 180 16.52 17.43 11.44
CA PHE A 180 17.51 16.54 12.04
C PHE A 180 18.15 17.18 13.29
N PRO A 181 18.49 16.39 14.33
CA PRO A 181 19.26 16.89 15.46
C PRO A 181 20.62 17.48 15.03
N PRO A 182 21.17 18.47 15.76
CA PRO A 182 22.52 18.95 15.51
C PRO A 182 23.54 17.80 15.57
N ASN A 183 24.40 17.70 14.55
CA ASN A 183 25.40 16.62 14.35
C ASN A 183 24.84 15.26 13.91
N PHE A 184 23.60 15.18 13.43
CA PHE A 184 23.11 13.94 12.85
C PHE A 184 23.88 13.59 11.58
N GLN A 185 24.45 12.37 11.53
CA GLN A 185 25.12 11.86 10.34
C GLN A 185 24.15 11.02 9.52
N HIS A 186 23.83 11.47 8.31
CA HIS A 186 23.01 10.70 7.38
C HIS A 186 23.81 9.50 6.85
N GLN A 187 23.52 8.30 7.34
CA GLN A 187 24.13 7.05 6.87
C GLN A 187 23.11 6.21 6.08
N LEU A 188 23.05 6.46 4.77
CA LEU A 188 22.28 5.63 3.84
C LEU A 188 23.25 4.64 3.17
N THR A 189 23.00 3.33 3.26
CA THR A 189 23.79 2.30 2.56
C THR A 189 23.29 2.05 1.14
N GLN A 190 22.01 2.31 0.90
CA GLN A 190 21.40 2.25 -0.42
C GLN A 190 20.89 3.63 -0.79
N TYR A 191 21.24 4.07 -2.00
CA TYR A 191 20.92 5.39 -2.51
C TYR A 191 19.84 5.26 -3.59
N PRO A 192 18.60 5.72 -3.34
CA PRO A 192 17.61 5.83 -4.40
C PRO A 192 18.08 6.82 -5.47
N ASN A 193 17.49 6.75 -6.67
CA ASN A 193 17.85 7.64 -7.78
C ASN A 193 17.75 9.14 -7.43
N LYS A 194 16.91 9.51 -6.47
CA LYS A 194 16.75 10.88 -5.97
C LYS A 194 16.61 10.90 -4.45
N ILE A 195 17.38 11.77 -3.81
CA ILE A 195 17.26 12.08 -2.39
C ILE A 195 16.95 13.56 -2.24
N TYR A 196 15.97 13.88 -1.40
CA TYR A 196 15.63 15.24 -1.03
C TYR A 196 15.49 15.35 0.48
N ILE A 197 16.29 16.21 1.11
CA ILE A 197 16.25 16.47 2.55
C ILE A 197 16.05 17.97 2.71
N SER A 198 14.94 18.41 3.32
CA SER A 198 14.62 19.84 3.42
C SER A 198 15.39 20.57 4.53
N GLN A 199 15.78 19.87 5.61
CA GLN A 199 16.38 20.46 6.81
C GLN A 199 17.69 19.75 7.21
N SER A 200 18.67 19.71 6.32
CA SER A 200 20.04 19.27 6.65
C SER A 200 20.89 20.48 7.03
N PHE A 201 21.08 20.72 8.33
CA PHE A 201 21.98 21.77 8.86
C PHE A 201 23.26 21.16 9.40
#